data_AF-A0A1I5III2-F1
#
_entry.id   AF-A0A1I5III2-F1
#
_cell.length_a   1.000
_cell.length_b   1.000
_cell.length_c   1.000
_cell.angle_alpha   90.00
_cell.angle_beta   90.00
_cell.angle_gamma   90.00
#
_symmetry.space_group_name_H-M   'P 1'
#
loop_
_entity.id
_entity.type
_entity.pdbx_description
1 polymer ?
#
loop_
_entity_poly.entity_id
_entity_poly.type
_entity_poly.pdbx_seq_one_letter_code
_entity_poly.pdbx_strand_id
1 'polypeptide(L)' 'MTTPIAALHEHGLTFHQTGPLRNAGHDTAEAVAQLVDEHRGYGPDGSTLSQVPSMGPRRVALVCAAVDAWRGAS' A
#
# COMPACT_ATOMS: atom_id res chain seq x y z
N MET A 1 2.29 -18.46 -0.14
CA MET A 1 0.84 -18.21 -0.28
C MET A 1 0.70 -16.69 -0.32
N THR A 2 0.01 -16.11 -1.32
CA THR A 2 -0.11 -14.65 -1.46
C THR A 2 -1.35 -14.16 -0.75
N THR A 3 -1.21 -13.11 0.04
CA THR A 3 -2.28 -12.54 0.85
C THR A 3 -3.07 -11.52 0.01
N PRO A 4 -4.40 -11.64 -0.11
CA PRO A 4 -5.18 -10.65 -0.85
C PRO A 4 -5.01 -9.24 -0.28
N ILE A 5 -5.01 -8.21 -1.12
CA ILE A 5 -4.94 -6.81 -0.66
C ILE A 5 -6.05 -6.43 0.33
N ALA A 6 -7.18 -7.15 0.29
CA ALA A 6 -8.28 -6.99 1.25
C ALA A 6 -7.87 -7.27 2.70
N ALA A 7 -6.81 -8.05 2.94
CA ALA A 7 -6.28 -8.24 4.30
C ALA A 7 -5.80 -6.91 4.92
N LEU A 8 -5.36 -5.95 4.12
CA LEU A 8 -5.00 -4.62 4.62
C LEU A 8 -6.21 -3.83 5.16
N HIS A 9 -7.44 -4.29 4.90
CA HIS A 9 -8.64 -3.67 5.47
C HIS A 9 -8.75 -3.90 6.98
N GLU A 10 -8.25 -5.03 7.46
CA GLU A 10 -8.14 -5.32 8.90
C GLU A 10 -7.12 -4.40 9.60
N HIS A 11 -6.26 -3.75 8.80
CA HIS A 11 -5.20 -2.85 9.25
C HIS A 11 -5.49 -1.38 8.94
N GLY A 12 -6.76 -1.03 8.70
CA GLY A 12 -7.23 0.35 8.63
C GLY A 12 -7.35 0.94 7.22
N LEU A 13 -7.05 0.18 6.16
CA LEU A 13 -7.45 0.58 4.81
C LEU A 13 -8.91 0.28 4.54
N THR A 14 -9.51 1.05 3.64
CA THR A 14 -10.86 0.82 3.13
C THR A 14 -10.79 0.37 1.68
N PHE A 15 -11.90 -0.19 1.18
CA PHE A 15 -12.04 -0.54 -0.23
C PHE A 15 -11.66 0.63 -1.17
N HIS A 16 -12.10 1.85 -0.87
CA HIS A 16 -11.79 3.05 -1.65
C HIS A 16 -10.31 3.44 -1.64
N GLN A 17 -9.57 3.10 -0.58
CA GLN A 17 -8.14 3.38 -0.47
C GLN A 17 -7.29 2.31 -1.18
N THR A 18 -7.75 1.06 -1.19
CA THR A 18 -7.11 -0.04 -1.95
C THR A 18 -7.47 -0.04 -3.43
N GLY A 19 -8.56 0.63 -3.83
CA GLY A 19 -9.03 0.68 -5.22
C GLY A 19 -7.96 1.15 -6.22
N PRO A 20 -7.27 2.28 -5.98
CA PRO A 20 -6.17 2.72 -6.85
C PRO A 20 -5.01 1.73 -6.97
N LEU A 21 -4.65 1.05 -5.88
CA LEU A 21 -3.58 0.03 -5.87
C LEU A 21 -3.96 -1.18 -6.74
N ARG A 22 -5.20 -1.64 -6.60
CA ARG A 22 -5.76 -2.71 -7.44
C ARG A 22 -5.82 -2.31 -8.92
N ASN A 23 -6.28 -1.11 -9.21
CA ASN A 23 -6.34 -0.60 -10.58
C ASN A 23 -4.95 -0.47 -11.21
N ALA A 24 -3.89 -0.31 -10.40
CA ALA A 24 -2.49 -0.35 -10.82
C ALA A 24 -1.89 -1.77 -10.87
N GLY A 25 -2.68 -2.82 -10.59
CA GLY A 25 -2.26 -4.23 -10.66
C GLY A 25 -1.68 -4.79 -9.36
N HIS A 26 -1.75 -4.06 -8.25
CA HIS A 26 -1.27 -4.50 -6.95
C HIS A 26 -2.41 -5.12 -6.14
N ASP A 27 -2.72 -6.39 -6.43
CA ASP A 27 -3.87 -7.10 -5.84
C ASP A 27 -3.54 -7.88 -4.56
N THR A 28 -2.29 -7.84 -4.09
CA THR A 28 -1.83 -8.58 -2.90
C THR A 28 -1.20 -7.65 -1.86
N ALA A 29 -1.27 -8.03 -0.58
CA ALA A 29 -0.64 -7.29 0.51
C ALA A 29 0.89 -7.23 0.34
N GLU A 30 1.51 -8.31 -0.16
CA GLU A 30 2.94 -8.37 -0.43
C GLU A 30 3.36 -7.39 -1.53
N ALA A 31 2.58 -7.26 -2.61
CA ALA A 31 2.85 -6.31 -3.68
C ALA A 31 2.79 -4.86 -3.16
N VAL A 32 1.79 -4.54 -2.32
CA VAL A 32 1.69 -3.23 -1.68
C VAL A 32 2.84 -2.99 -0.71
N ALA A 33 3.26 -4.03 0.03
CA ALA A 33 4.39 -3.93 0.95
C ALA A 33 5.70 -3.64 0.22
N GLN A 34 5.92 -4.23 -0.96
CA GLN A 34 7.06 -3.90 -1.82
C GLN A 34 7.04 -2.43 -2.26
N LEU A 35 5.88 -1.88 -2.64
CA LEU A 35 5.75 -0.47 -2.99
C LEU A 35 6.10 0.47 -1.81
N VAL A 36 5.74 0.07 -0.60
CA VAL A 36 6.08 0.81 0.63
C VAL A 36 7.58 0.75 0.89
N ASP A 37 8.22 -0.39 0.70
CA ASP A 37 9.67 -0.53 0.84
C ASP A 37 10.42 0.33 -0.20
N GLU A 38 9.98 0.30 -1.46
CA GLU A 38 10.50 1.18 -2.52
C GLU A 38 10.32 2.66 -2.16
N HIS A 39 9.14 3.05 -1.66
CA HIS A 39 8.87 4.42 -1.24
C HIS A 39 9.81 4.91 -0.14
N ARG A 40 10.17 4.04 0.80
CA ARG A 40 11.14 4.34 1.86
C ARG A 40 12.57 4.46 1.34
N GLY A 41 12.92 3.70 0.29
CA GLY A 41 14.26 3.72 -0.31
C GLY A 41 14.52 4.90 -1.26
N TYR A 42 13.52 5.34 -2.04
CA TYR A 42 13.67 6.40 -3.06
C TYR A 42 13.27 7.80 -2.58
N GLY A 43 12.56 7.91 -1.45
CA GLY A 43 11.98 9.16 -1.00
C GLY A 43 10.62 9.48 -1.66
N PRO A 44 9.90 10.50 -1.14
CA PRO A 44 8.46 10.63 -1.34
C PRO A 44 8.00 10.93 -2.77
N ASP A 45 8.86 11.53 -3.62
CA ASP A 45 8.46 12.00 -4.95
C ASP A 45 8.82 11.03 -6.09
N GLY A 46 9.67 10.03 -5.82
CA GLY A 46 10.24 9.14 -6.83
C GLY A 46 9.69 7.72 -6.87
N SER A 47 8.80 7.35 -5.94
CA SER A 47 8.37 5.96 -5.81
C SER A 47 7.14 5.62 -6.63
N THR A 48 7.06 4.36 -7.08
CA THR A 48 5.88 3.79 -7.76
C THR A 48 4.60 4.05 -6.96
N LEU A 49 4.66 3.94 -5.62
CA LEU A 49 3.53 4.21 -4.73
C LEU A 49 2.99 5.64 -4.88
N SER A 50 3.87 6.64 -4.94
CA SER A 50 3.49 8.05 -5.10
C SER A 50 3.01 8.38 -6.52
N GLN A 51 3.39 7.57 -7.50
CA GLN A 51 2.95 7.72 -8.90
C GLN A 51 1.59 7.05 -9.17
N VAL A 52 1.04 6.27 -8.23
CA VAL A 52 -0.29 5.68 -8.37
C VAL A 52 -1.35 6.81 -8.44
N PRO A 53 -2.23 6.83 -9.46
CA PRO A 53 -3.27 7.84 -9.56
C PRO A 53 -4.13 7.91 -8.30
N SER A 54 -4.41 9.13 -7.81
CA SER A 54 -5.12 9.36 -6.54
C SER A 54 -4.39 8.90 -5.28
N MET A 55 -3.08 8.64 -5.33
CA MET A 55 -2.25 8.27 -4.17
C MET A 55 -1.45 9.47 -3.65
N GLY A 56 -2.16 10.50 -3.17
CA GLY A 56 -1.52 11.67 -2.56
C GLY A 56 -0.82 11.35 -1.22
N PRO A 57 0.01 12.26 -0.68
CA PRO A 57 0.85 12.02 0.49
C PRO A 57 0.10 11.45 1.70
N ARG A 58 -1.13 11.93 1.94
CA ARG A 58 -1.99 11.43 3.02
C ARG A 58 -2.38 9.97 2.84
N ARG A 59 -2.68 9.53 1.62
CA ARG A 59 -3.01 8.12 1.35
C ARG A 59 -1.76 7.25 1.38
N VAL A 60 -0.63 7.74 0.88
CA VAL A 60 0.66 7.05 1.01
C VAL A 60 0.96 6.75 2.48
N ALA A 61 0.81 7.75 3.36
CA ALA A 61 1.01 7.56 4.80
C ALA A 61 0.08 6.49 5.40
N LEU A 62 -1.20 6.46 4.98
CA LEU A 62 -2.16 5.42 5.42
C LEU A 62 -1.77 4.03 4.92
N VAL A 63 -1.31 3.90 3.67
CA VAL A 63 -0.84 2.64 3.10
C VAL A 63 0.40 2.15 3.85
N CYS A 64 1.37 3.03 4.10
CA CYS A 64 2.55 2.70 4.91
C CYS A 64 2.15 2.18 6.30
N ALA A 65 1.26 2.90 7.01
CA ALA A 65 0.82 2.51 8.35
C ALA A 65 0.09 1.15 8.35
N ALA A 66 -0.76 0.90 7.35
CA ALA A 66 -1.47 -0.36 7.22
C ALA A 66 -0.53 -1.54 6.92
N VAL A 67 0.49 -1.33 6.07
CA VAL A 67 1.52 -2.34 5.80
C VAL A 67 2.35 -2.65 7.04
N ASP A 68 2.73 -1.63 7.83
CA ASP A 68 3.47 -1.85 9.08
C ASP A 68 2.64 -2.64 10.09
N ALA A 69 1.35 -2.31 10.23
CA ALA A 69 0.44 -3.02 11.11
C ALA A 69 0.21 -4.48 10.66
N TRP A 70 0.06 -4.71 9.34
CA TRP A 70 -0.07 -6.05 8.78
C TRP A 70 1.16 -6.91 9.03
N ARG A 71 2.37 -6.36 8.81
CA ARG A 71 3.63 -7.05 9.07
C ARG A 71 3.86 -7.35 10.56
N GLY A 72 3.41 -6.46 11.45
CA GLY A 72 3.49 -6.68 12.89
C GLY A 72 2.52 -7.73 13.44
N ALA A 73 1.48 -8.08 12.66
CA ALA A 73 0.48 -9.08 13.03
C ALA A 73 0.70 -10.46 12.37
N SER A 74 1.62 -10.54 11.39
CA SER A 74 1.91 -11.75 10.60
C SER A 74 3.04 -12.60 11.19
#